data_AF-A0AAC9U271-F1
#
_entry.id   AF-A0AAC9U271-F1
#
_cell.length_a   1.000
_cell.length_b   1.000
_cell.length_c   1.000
_cell.angle_alpha   90.00
_cell.angle_beta   90.00
_cell.angle_gamma   90.00
#
_symmetry.space_group_name_H-M   'P 1'
#
loop_
_entity.id
_entity.type
_entity.pdbx_description
1 polymer ?
#
loop_
_entity_poly.entity_id
_entity_poly.type
_entity_poly.pdbx_seq_one_letter_code
_entity_poly.pdbx_strand_id
1 'polypeptide(L)' 'MQEGHSVYLNFFISWFPILLVLIVWLIPLIVIGKSKRVGRKEKAIWLFATFFVSWASFMLYLIIAPVMQNDD' A
#
# COMPACT_ATOMS: atom_id res chain seq x y z
N MET A 1 5.69 -36.66 -11.56
CA MET A 1 6.15 -36.06 -10.28
C MET A 1 6.73 -34.64 -10.45
N GLN A 2 7.06 -34.18 -11.66
CA GLN A 2 7.63 -32.84 -11.91
C GLN A 2 6.61 -31.68 -11.84
N GLU A 3 5.33 -31.98 -12.15
CA GLU A 3 4.19 -31.05 -12.09
C GLU A 3 3.98 -30.41 -10.70
N GLY A 4 4.27 -31.14 -9.62
CA GLY A 4 4.06 -30.63 -8.26
C GLY A 4 4.99 -29.47 -7.94
N HIS A 5 6.28 -29.59 -8.29
CA HIS A 5 7.29 -28.58 -7.97
C HIS A 5 7.06 -27.26 -8.71
N SER A 6 6.63 -27.32 -9.98
CA SER A 6 6.29 -26.12 -10.76
C SER A 6 5.08 -25.37 -10.19
N VAL A 7 4.07 -26.08 -9.69
CA VAL A 7 2.88 -25.46 -9.07
C VAL A 7 3.24 -24.65 -7.81
N TYR A 8 4.09 -25.17 -6.92
CA TYR A 8 4.51 -24.42 -5.73
C TYR A 8 5.32 -23.17 -6.06
N LEU A 9 6.21 -23.26 -7.06
CA LEU A 9 7.00 -22.11 -7.53
C LEU A 9 6.12 -21.04 -8.17
N ASN A 10 5.18 -21.44 -9.03
CA ASN A 10 4.26 -20.50 -9.67
C ASN A 10 3.37 -19.79 -8.65
N PHE A 11 2.91 -20.53 -7.64
CA PHE A 11 2.21 -19.93 -6.52
C PHE A 11 3.12 -18.90 -5.83
N PHE A 12 4.33 -19.30 -5.39
CA PHE A 12 5.33 -18.42 -4.75
C PHE A 12 5.57 -17.10 -5.49
N ILE A 13 5.87 -17.21 -6.78
CA ILE A 13 6.22 -16.09 -7.63
C ILE A 13 5.03 -15.13 -7.81
N SER A 14 3.80 -15.65 -7.82
CA SER A 14 2.58 -14.86 -7.98
C SER A 14 2.30 -13.95 -6.78
N TRP A 15 2.51 -14.42 -5.53
CA TRP A 15 2.24 -13.62 -4.33
C TRP A 15 3.42 -12.75 -3.87
N PHE A 16 4.64 -13.09 -4.26
CA PHE A 16 5.84 -12.31 -3.95
C PHE A 16 5.72 -10.79 -4.24
N PRO A 17 5.27 -10.33 -5.43
CA PRO A 17 5.19 -8.90 -5.73
C PRO A 17 4.18 -8.16 -4.83
N ILE A 18 3.06 -8.80 -4.48
CA ILE A 18 2.03 -8.21 -3.62
C ILE A 18 2.59 -7.97 -2.22
N LEU A 19 3.35 -8.93 -1.67
CA LEU A 19 4.02 -8.76 -0.38
C LEU A 19 5.05 -7.63 -0.42
N LEU A 20 5.81 -7.50 -1.50
CA LEU A 20 6.80 -6.44 -1.64
C LEU A 20 6.14 -5.06 -1.63
N VAL A 21 5.07 -4.88 -2.40
CA VAL A 21 4.28 -3.63 -2.40
C VAL A 21 3.74 -3.31 -1.01
N LEU A 22 3.20 -4.30 -0.31
CA LEU A 22 2.68 -4.12 1.06
C LEU A 22 3.78 -3.68 2.03
N ILE A 23 4.97 -4.28 1.94
CA ILE A 23 6.13 -3.92 2.76
C ILE A 23 6.53 -2.46 2.48
N VAL A 24 6.70 -2.09 1.22
CA VAL A 24 7.08 -0.72 0.82
C VAL A 24 6.06 0.30 1.29
N TRP A 25 4.77 -0.03 1.18
CA TRP A 25 3.68 0.82 1.65
C TRP A 25 3.65 0.99 3.18
N LEU A 26 4.07 -0.01 3.94
CA LEU A 26 4.16 0.06 5.41
C LEU A 26 5.39 0.81 5.94
N ILE A 27 6.47 0.93 5.16
CA ILE A 27 7.71 1.65 5.54
C ILE A 27 7.41 3.03 6.17
N PRO A 28 6.66 3.95 5.53
CA PRO A 28 6.43 5.28 6.10
C PRO A 28 5.74 5.23 7.47
N LEU A 29 4.80 4.30 7.68
CA LEU A 29 4.14 4.13 8.98
C LEU A 29 5.15 3.70 10.07
N ILE A 30 6.06 2.79 9.73
CA ILE A 30 7.12 2.33 10.64
C ILE A 30 8.10 3.47 10.94
N VAL A 31 8.51 4.24 9.93
CA VAL A 31 9.42 5.39 10.07
C VAL A 31 8.82 6.42 11.03
N ILE A 32 7.56 6.79 10.86
CA ILE A 32 6.88 7.76 11.73
C ILE A 32 6.74 7.19 13.15
N GLY A 33 6.36 5.92 13.30
CA GLY A 33 6.22 5.26 14.61
C GLY A 33 7.52 5.26 15.41
N LYS A 34 8.64 4.89 14.78
CA LYS A 34 9.97 4.83 15.41
C LYS A 34 10.65 6.19 15.54
N SER A 35 10.20 7.21 14.81
CA SER A 35 10.80 8.55 14.83
C SER A 35 10.78 9.15 16.24
N LYS A 36 11.91 9.69 16.69
CA LYS A 36 11.97 10.50 17.93
C LYS A 36 11.70 11.98 17.68
N ARG A 37 11.41 12.38 16.43
CA ARG A 37 11.27 13.78 16.01
C ARG A 37 9.94 14.43 16.40
N VAL A 38 8.91 13.63 16.68
CA VAL A 38 7.54 14.08 16.97
C VAL A 38 7.02 13.42 18.25
N GLY A 39 6.21 14.14 19.02
CA GLY A 39 5.62 13.65 20.26
C GLY A 39 4.63 12.50 20.04
N ARG A 40 4.26 11.78 21.11
CA ARG A 40 3.38 10.59 21.04
C ARG A 40 2.02 10.89 20.39
N LYS A 41 1.42 12.04 20.70
CA LYS A 41 0.13 12.46 20.11
C LYS A 41 0.28 12.83 18.63
N GLU A 42 1.32 13.57 18.30
CA GLU A 42 1.62 13.99 16.92
C GLU A 42 1.88 12.77 16.02
N LYS A 43 2.57 11.74 16.52
CA LYS A 43 2.75 10.48 15.77
C LYS A 43 1.42 9.87 15.33
N ALA A 44 0.44 9.81 16.21
CA ALA A 44 -0.86 9.22 15.88
C ALA A 44 -1.55 9.98 14.74
N ILE A 45 -1.46 11.32 14.76
CA ILE A 45 -1.98 12.18 13.69
C ILE A 45 -1.23 11.91 12.39
N TRP A 46 0.10 11.83 12.42
CA TRP A 46 0.90 11.57 11.21
C TRP A 46 0.68 10.16 10.64
N LEU A 47 0.54 9.13 11.47
CA LEU A 47 0.18 7.78 11.02
C LEU A 47 -1.21 7.79 10.36
N PHE A 48 -2.19 8.40 11.02
CA PHE A 48 -3.55 8.50 10.50
C PHE A 48 -3.59 9.28 9.19
N ALA A 49 -2.90 10.42 9.11
CA ALA A 49 -2.80 11.22 7.90
C ALA A 49 -2.15 10.44 6.75
N THR A 50 -1.02 9.76 7.00
CA THR A 50 -0.31 8.97 5.98
C THR A 50 -1.19 7.84 5.44
N PHE A 51 -1.86 7.11 6.33
CA PHE A 51 -2.81 6.08 5.96
C PHE A 51 -3.99 6.64 5.15
N PHE A 52 -4.58 7.73 5.63
CA PHE A 52 -5.75 8.35 5.03
C PHE A 52 -5.45 8.96 3.66
N VAL A 53 -4.32 9.64 3.47
CA VAL A 53 -3.94 10.23 2.17
C VAL A 53 -3.78 9.14 1.11
N SER A 54 -3.16 8.01 1.45
CA SER A 54 -3.02 6.89 0.50
C SER A 54 -4.38 6.34 0.08
N TRP A 55 -5.32 6.17 1.02
CA TRP A 55 -6.67 5.66 0.74
C TRP A 55 -7.55 6.70 0.04
N ALA A 56 -7.44 7.96 0.43
CA ALA A 56 -8.18 9.08 -0.16
C ALA A 56 -7.79 9.29 -1.62
N SER A 57 -6.50 9.16 -1.97
CA SER A 57 -6.05 9.21 -3.37
C SER A 57 -6.70 8.12 -4.21
N PHE A 58 -6.85 6.91 -3.66
CA PHE A 58 -7.54 5.81 -4.34
C PHE A 58 -9.06 6.08 -4.51
N MET A 59 -9.72 6.60 -3.47
CA MET A 59 -11.13 7.01 -3.57
C MET A 59 -11.34 8.11 -4.62
N LEU A 60 -10.48 9.13 -4.64
CA LEU A 60 -10.52 10.18 -5.65
C LEU A 60 -10.31 9.62 -7.05
N TYR A 61 -9.38 8.69 -7.25
CA TYR A 61 -9.22 8.01 -8.53
C TYR A 61 -10.51 7.33 -8.99
N LEU A 62 -11.19 6.60 -8.11
CA LEU A 62 -12.46 5.94 -8.46
C LEU A 62 -13.58 6.92 -8.83
N ILE A 63 -13.58 8.13 -8.27
CA ILE A 63 -14.59 9.15 -8.55
C ILE A 63 -14.23 9.97 -9.79
N ILE A 64 -12.96 10.39 -9.92
CA ILE A 64 -12.50 11.27 -10.99
C ILE A 64 -12.39 10.51 -12.32
N ALA A 65 -11.90 9.26 -12.30
CA ALA A 65 -11.72 8.46 -13.50
C ALA A 65 -12.99 8.36 -14.37
N PRO A 66 -14.19 8.01 -13.85
CA PRO A 66 -15.41 7.96 -14.65
C PRO A 66 -15.96 9.33 -15.06
N VAL A 67 -15.69 10.39 -14.29
CA VAL A 67 -16.18 11.75 -14.60
C VAL A 67 -15.43 12.33 -15.80
N MET A 68 -14.13 12.06 -15.90
CA MET A 68 -13.25 12.58 -16.96
C MET A 68 -13.27 11.71 -18.23
N GLN A 69 -14.03 10.62 -18.27
CA GLN A 69 -14.16 9.73 -19.44
C GLN A 69 -15.06 10.29 -20.55
N ASN A 70 -15.72 11.43 -20.34
CA ASN A 70 -16.61 12.06 -21.33
C ASN A 70 -15.94 13.19 -22.14
N ASP A 71 -14.64 13.41 -21.97
CA ASP A 71 -13.87 14.43 -22.69
C ASP A 71 -13.22 13.82 -23.97
N ASP A 72 -14.04 13.21 -24.83
CA ASP A 72 -13.66 12.83 -26.21
C ASP A 72 -13.40 14.07 -27.09
#